data_AF-A0A486XSM2-F1
#
_entry.id   AF-A0A486XSM2-F1
#
_cell.length_a   1.000
_cell.length_b   1.000
_cell.length_c   1.000
_cell.angle_alpha   90.00
_cell.angle_beta   90.00
_cell.angle_gamma   90.00
#
_symmetry.space_group_name_H-M   'P 1'
#
loop_
_entity.id
_entity.type
_entity.pdbx_description
1 polymer ?
#
loop_
_entity_poly.entity_id
_entity_poly.type
_entity_poly.pdbx_seq_one_letter_code
_entity_poly.pdbx_strand_id
1 'polypeptide(L)' 'MLLLPVVWLLTAAGVYIAALRSGMTAVKWALAAIFTGPLLLPLFNSHKRLVLHKAHGRNTVLFRP' A
#
# COMPACT_ATOMS: atom_id res chain seq x y z
N MET A 1 24.39 2.55 -11.42
CA MET A 1 23.30 3.29 -12.11
C MET A 1 21.98 2.50 -12.21
N LEU A 2 21.99 1.17 -12.13
CA LEU A 2 20.77 0.33 -12.15
C LEU A 2 20.06 0.15 -10.79
N LEU A 3 20.66 0.61 -9.68
CA LEU A 3 20.10 0.43 -8.34
C LEU A 3 18.74 1.13 -8.17
N LEU A 4 18.58 2.34 -8.69
CA LEU A 4 17.33 3.10 -8.60
C LEU A 4 16.13 2.38 -9.22
N PRO A 5 16.17 1.95 -10.50
CA PRO A 5 15.04 1.23 -11.10
C PRO A 5 14.78 -0.13 -10.46
N VAL A 6 15.83 -0.82 -9.99
CA VAL A 6 15.67 -2.09 -9.26
C VAL A 6 14.95 -1.88 -7.93
N VAL A 7 15.33 -0.85 -7.16
CA VAL A 7 14.66 -0.51 -5.90
C VAL A 7 13.19 -0.15 -6.16
N TRP A 8 12.91 0.62 -7.22
CA TRP A 8 11.54 0.95 -7.61
C TRP A 8 10.69 -0.27 -7.95
N LEU A 9 11.22 -1.19 -8.76
CA LEU A 9 10.54 -2.43 -9.12
C LEU A 9 10.30 -3.32 -7.89
N LEU A 10 11.28 -3.45 -7.00
CA LEU A 10 11.14 -4.19 -5.75
C LEU A 10 10.08 -3.57 -4.83
N THR A 11 10.05 -2.24 -4.71
CA THR A 11 9.00 -1.56 -3.95
C THR A 11 7.62 -1.74 -4.57
N ALA A 12 7.49 -1.65 -5.89
CA ALA A 12 6.22 -1.86 -6.58
C ALA A 12 5.71 -3.30 -6.40
N ALA A 13 6.59 -4.29 -6.56
CA ALA A 13 6.27 -5.69 -6.34
C ALA A 13 5.88 -5.98 -4.88
N GLY A 14 6.63 -5.43 -3.92
CA GLY A 14 6.34 -5.56 -2.50
C GLY A 14 4.99 -4.95 -2.12
N VAL A 15 4.69 -3.75 -2.63
CA VAL A 15 3.40 -3.08 -2.42
C VAL A 15 2.26 -3.87 -3.08
N TYR A 16 2.46 -4.41 -4.28
CA TYR A 16 1.47 -5.24 -4.98
C TYR A 16 1.10 -6.49 -4.16
N ILE A 17 2.09 -7.25 -3.70
CA ILE A 17 1.88 -8.46 -2.89
C ILE A 17 1.21 -8.10 -1.55
N ALA A 18 1.68 -7.04 -0.90
CA ALA A 18 1.11 -6.61 0.37
C ALA A 18 -0.34 -6.14 0.21
N ALA A 19 -0.67 -5.47 -0.90
CA ALA A 19 -2.02 -5.01 -1.20
C ALA A 19 -2.98 -6.17 -1.47
N LEU A 20 -2.55 -7.14 -2.28
CA LEU A 20 -3.28 -8.40 -2.52
C LEU A 20 -3.61 -9.11 -1.21
N ARG A 21 -2.60 -9.30 -0.35
CA ARG A 21 -2.76 -10.00 0.93
C ARG A 21 -3.72 -9.30 1.89
N SER A 22 -3.86 -7.99 1.74
CA SER A 22 -4.65 -7.15 2.65
C SER A 22 -6.05 -6.83 2.11
N GLY A 23 -6.46 -7.42 0.97
CA GLY A 23 -7.76 -7.17 0.34
C GLY A 23 -7.89 -5.76 -0.26
N MET A 24 -6.77 -5.09 -0.54
CA MET A 24 -6.73 -3.76 -1.16
C MET A 24 -6.64 -3.87 -2.69
N THR A 25 -6.97 -2.78 -3.38
CA THR A 25 -6.86 -2.66 -4.85
C THR A 25 -5.40 -2.66 -5.30
N ALA A 26 -4.81 -3.85 -5.43
CA ALA A 26 -3.38 -4.04 -5.64
C ALA A 26 -2.83 -3.33 -6.88
N VAL A 27 -3.57 -3.32 -7.99
CA VAL A 27 -3.16 -2.62 -9.22
C VAL A 27 -3.02 -1.12 -9.00
N LYS A 28 -3.94 -0.50 -8.25
CA LYS A 28 -3.91 0.94 -7.97
C LYS A 28 -2.72 1.32 -7.10
N TRP A 29 -2.43 0.49 -6.09
CA TRP A 29 -1.29 0.69 -5.20
C TRP A 29 0.06 0.39 -5.86
N ALA A 30 0.13 -0.59 -6.76
CA ALA A 30 1.33 -0.88 -7.54
C ALA A 30 1.65 0.24 -8.54
N LEU A 31 0.65 0.76 -9.27
CA LEU A 31 0.84 1.92 -10.14
C LEU A 31 1.32 3.13 -9.34
N ALA A 32 0.69 3.41 -8.20
CA ALA A 32 1.13 4.50 -7.34
C ALA A 32 2.57 4.29 -6.83
N ALA A 33 2.98 3.06 -6.51
CA ALA A 33 4.34 2.76 -6.09
C ALA A 33 5.37 2.92 -7.23
N ILE A 34 4.97 2.72 -8.49
CA ILE A 34 5.83 2.98 -9.65
C ILE A 34 6.05 4.49 -9.84
N PHE A 35 5.00 5.31 -9.70
CA PHE A 35 5.12 6.76 -9.87
C PHE A 35 5.76 7.48 -8.68
N THR A 36 5.42 7.06 -7.46
CA THR A 36 5.83 7.75 -6.22
C THR A 36 7.01 7.06 -5.54
N GLY A 37 7.26 5.78 -5.84
CA GLY A 37 8.38 5.03 -5.27
C GLY A 37 8.20 4.62 -3.81
N PRO A 38 9.31 4.48 -3.06
CA PRO A 38 9.29 4.03 -1.66
C PRO A 38 8.55 5.00 -0.73
N LEU A 39 8.36 6.27 -1.13
CA LEU A 39 7.57 7.25 -0.39
C LEU A 39 6.10 6.85 -0.24
N LEU A 40 5.59 5.92 -1.07
CA LEU A 40 4.24 5.40 -0.95
C LEU A 40 4.06 4.41 0.21
N LEU A 41 5.15 3.83 0.74
CA LEU A 41 5.12 2.83 1.81
C LEU A 41 4.43 3.31 3.11
N PRO A 42 4.72 4.50 3.67
CA PRO A 42 4.04 4.98 4.87
C PRO A 42 2.53 5.17 4.65
N LEU A 43 2.13 5.67 3.48
CA LEU A 43 0.71 5.84 3.13
C LEU A 43 0.02 4.48 2.97
N PHE A 44 0.67 3.54 2.29
CA PHE A 44 0.18 2.18 2.10
C PHE A 44 -0.02 1.46 3.44
N ASN A 45 0.95 1.55 4.35
CA ASN A 45 0.85 0.92 5.67
C ASN A 45 -0.29 1.52 6.52
N SER A 46 -0.51 2.83 6.41
CA SER A 46 -1.61 3.51 7.11
C SER A 46 -2.97 3.06 6.57
N HIS A 47 -3.12 2.99 5.25
CA HIS A 47 -4.35 2.49 4.62
C HIS A 47 -4.57 1.00 4.92
N LYS A 48 -3.51 0.20 4.94
CA LYS A 48 -3.56 -1.20 5.34
C LYS A 48 -4.07 -1.40 6.77
N ARG A 49 -3.58 -0.60 7.71
CA ARG A 49 -4.10 -0.61 9.08
C ARG A 49 -5.59 -0.27 9.12
N LEU A 50 -6.01 0.77 8.40
CA LEU A 50 -7.43 1.16 8.35
C LEU A 50 -8.32 0.05 7.79
N VAL A 51 -7.90 -0.62 6.71
CA VAL A 51 -8.66 -1.74 6.11
C VAL A 51 -8.76 -2.91 7.08
N LEU A 52 -7.67 -3.26 7.77
CA LEU A 52 -7.69 -4.33 8.78
C LEU A 52 -8.55 -3.98 9.99
N HIS A 53 -8.53 -2.72 10.45
CA HIS A 53 -9.41 -2.26 11.53
C HIS A 53 -10.89 -2.28 11.11
N LYS A 54 -11.19 -1.87 9.87
CA LYS A 54 -12.53 -1.95 9.29
C LYS A 54 -13.01 -3.38 9.18
N ALA A 55 -12.16 -4.31 8.73
CA ALA A 55 -12.48 -5.74 8.63
C ALA A 55 -12.73 -6.40 9.99
N HIS A 56 -12.00 -5.99 11.05
CA HIS A 56 -12.23 -6.47 12.42
C HIS A 56 -13.47 -5.88 13.10
N GLY A 57 -14.26 -5.04 12.42
CA GLY A 57 -15.44 -4.41 13.02
C GLY A 57 -15.13 -3.42 14.13
N ARG A 58 -13.85 -3.00 14.27
CA ARG A 58 -13.42 -1.99 15.23
C ARG A 58 -13.85 -0.63 14.69
N ASN A 59 -15.13 -0.33 14.88
CA ASN A 59 -15.81 0.91 14.48
C ASN A 59 -15.35 2.11 15.33
N THR A 60 -14.07 2.19 15.68
CA THR A 60 -13.41 3.37 16.26
C THR A 60 -12.85 4.21 15.10
N VAL A 61 -13.69 4.50 14.11
CA VAL A 61 -13.32 5.35 12.98
C VAL A 61 -13.78 6.77 13.35
N LEU A 62 -12.83 7.61 13.80
CA LEU A 62 -13.08 9.03 14.07
C LEU A 62 -13.43 9.81 12.78
N PHE A 63 -13.16 9.22 11.60
CA PHE A 63 -13.47 9.77 10.29
C PHE A 63 -14.30 8.78 9.47
N ARG A 64 -15.62 9.01 9.41
CA ARG A 64 -16.46 8.43 8.36
C ARG A 64 -16.41 9.34 7.13
N PRO A 65 -16.11 8.82 5.92
CA PRO A 65 -16.31 9.56 4.68
C PRO A 65 -17.81 9.74 4.37
#